data_AF-A0A813L8P5-F1
#
_entry.id   AF-A0A813L8P5-F1
#
_cell.length_a   1.000
_cell.length_b   1.000
_cell.length_c   1.000
_cell.angle_alpha   90.00
_cell.angle_beta   90.00
_cell.angle_gamma   90.00
#
_symmetry.space_group_name_H-M   'P 1'
#
loop_
_entity.id
_entity.type
_entity.pdbx_description
1 polymer ?
#
loop_
_entity_poly.entity_id
_entity_poly.type
_entity_poly.pdbx_seq_one_letter_code
_entity_poly.pdbx_strand_id
1 'polypeptide(L)' 'DVAGKLDLVVNSSDLRASTDFPSCLSAEERKYIHHISEQFGLKHESRGRGDGRYITVTKDPAKAGRRGLAGGNNAVQ' A
#
# COMPACT_ATOMS: atom_id res chain seq x y z
N ASP A 1 0.49 12.70 -6.44
CA ASP A 1 -0.57 12.47 -5.47
C ASP A 1 -0.59 11.00 -5.04
N VAL A 2 -0.63 10.70 -3.74
CA VAL A 2 -0.62 9.33 -3.21
C VAL A 2 -1.97 8.64 -3.43
N ALA A 3 -3.07 9.34 -3.17
CA ALA A 3 -4.41 8.76 -3.29
C ALA A 3 -4.71 8.36 -4.74
N GLY A 4 -4.36 9.22 -5.71
CA GLY A 4 -4.53 8.90 -7.12
C GLY A 4 -3.76 7.65 -7.57
N LYS A 5 -2.55 7.42 -7.03
CA LYS A 5 -1.78 6.19 -7.31
C LYS A 5 -2.44 4.94 -6.72
N LEU A 6 -3.01 5.05 -5.53
CA LEU A 6 -3.70 3.93 -4.88
C LEU A 6 -5.02 3.62 -5.59
N ASP A 7 -5.74 4.63 -6.07
CA ASP A 7 -6.97 4.46 -6.83
C ASP A 7 -6.76 3.61 -8.09
N LEU A 8 -5.64 3.82 -8.80
CA LEU A 8 -5.24 2.97 -9.93
C LEU A 8 -5.11 1.49 -9.54
N VAL A 9 -4.57 1.21 -8.36
CA VAL A 9 -4.41 -0.16 -7.87
C VAL A 9 -5.77 -0.73 -7.44
N VAL A 10 -6.59 0.04 -6.73
CA VAL A 10 -7.91 -0.41 -6.24
C VAL A 10 -8.87 -0.71 -7.39
N ASN A 11 -8.97 0.23 -8.35
CA ASN A 11 -9.95 0.16 -9.43
C ASN A 11 -9.48 -0.62 -10.66
N SER A 12 -8.21 -1.04 -10.71
CA SER A 12 -7.74 -1.93 -11.76
C SER A 12 -8.57 -3.23 -11.78
N SER A 13 -8.81 -3.83 -12.93
CA SER A 13 -9.37 -5.19 -13.01
C SER A 13 -8.29 -6.26 -12.78
N ASP A 14 -7.02 -5.91 -12.96
CA ASP A 14 -5.89 -6.80 -12.75
C ASP A 14 -5.65 -7.03 -11.25
N LEU A 15 -5.59 -8.30 -10.84
CA LEU A 15 -5.27 -8.70 -9.47
C LEU A 15 -3.79 -8.55 -9.14
N ARG A 16 -2.93 -8.37 -10.15
CA ARG A 16 -1.49 -8.13 -10.01
C ARG A 16 -1.12 -6.66 -10.04
N ALA A 17 -2.12 -5.76 -10.11
CA ALA A 17 -1.89 -4.33 -10.10
C ALA A 17 -1.05 -3.92 -8.87
N SER A 18 -0.03 -3.12 -9.12
CA SER A 18 0.89 -2.63 -8.12
C SER A 18 1.37 -1.22 -8.43
N THR A 19 1.76 -0.49 -7.40
CA THR A 19 2.42 0.81 -7.56
C THR A 19 3.55 0.96 -6.56
N ASP A 20 4.63 1.59 -7.02
CA ASP A 20 5.82 1.83 -6.21
C ASP A 20 5.93 3.31 -5.82
N PHE A 21 6.37 3.50 -4.59
CA PHE A 21 6.59 4.77 -3.94
C PHE A 21 8.07 4.91 -3.58
N PRO A 22 8.72 6.00 -4.00
CA PRO A 22 10.17 6.14 -3.94
C PRO A 22 10.72 6.26 -2.52
N SER A 23 12.04 6.07 -2.39
CA SER A 23 12.76 6.14 -1.11
C SER A 23 12.84 7.53 -0.51
N CYS A 24 12.75 8.57 -1.35
CA CYS A 24 12.83 9.98 -1.00
C CYS A 24 11.61 10.52 -0.24
N LEU A 25 10.58 9.69 -0.03
CA LEU A 25 9.43 10.07 0.79
C LEU A 25 9.82 10.24 2.25
N SER A 26 9.28 11.29 2.86
CA SER A 26 9.39 11.56 4.29
C SER A 26 8.75 10.44 5.11
N ALA A 27 9.11 10.38 6.40
CA ALA A 27 8.51 9.43 7.34
C ALA A 27 6.98 9.58 7.43
N GLU A 28 6.48 10.81 7.34
CA GLU A 28 5.04 11.11 7.37
C GLU A 28 4.33 10.60 6.11
N GLU A 29 4.88 10.85 4.92
CA GLU A 29 4.33 10.34 3.67
C GLU A 29 4.32 8.81 3.62
N ARG A 30 5.38 8.17 4.11
CA ARG A 30 5.45 6.71 4.23
C ARG A 30 4.37 6.17 5.16
N LYS A 31 4.21 6.79 6.33
CA LYS A 31 3.16 6.44 7.29
C LYS A 31 1.76 6.63 6.69
N TYR A 32 1.57 7.70 5.93
CA TYR A 32 0.32 7.96 5.22
C TYR A 32 0.02 6.88 4.16
N ILE A 33 1.01 6.49 3.34
CA ILE A 33 0.85 5.40 2.36
C ILE A 33 0.47 4.09 3.05
N HIS A 34 1.15 3.73 4.13
CA HIS A 34 0.84 2.52 4.90
C HIS A 34 -0.60 2.56 5.42
N HIS A 35 -0.98 3.65 6.08
CA HIS A 35 -2.32 3.82 6.66
C HIS A 35 -3.42 3.73 5.60
N ILE A 36 -3.30 4.49 4.51
CA ILE A 36 -4.31 4.51 3.45
C ILE A 36 -4.38 3.17 2.71
N SER A 37 -3.24 2.52 2.45
CA SER A 37 -3.22 1.18 1.85
C SER A 37 -3.95 0.16 2.72
N GLU A 38 -3.78 0.23 4.04
CA GLU A 38 -4.52 -0.61 5.00
C GLU A 38 -6.03 -0.34 4.93
N GLN A 39 -6.46 0.93 4.85
CA GLN A 39 -7.87 1.30 4.74
C GLN A 39 -8.52 0.75 3.46
N PHE A 40 -7.79 0.74 2.34
CA PHE A 40 -8.26 0.15 1.08
C PHE A 40 -8.14 -1.38 1.04
N GLY A 41 -7.60 -2.01 2.08
CA GLY A 41 -7.37 -3.46 2.12
C GLY A 41 -6.29 -3.92 1.14
N LEU A 42 -5.38 -3.02 0.75
CA LEU A 42 -4.22 -3.32 -0.08
C LEU A 42 -3.07 -3.86 0.78
N LYS A 43 -2.21 -4.67 0.17
CA LYS A 43 -0.95 -5.10 0.78
C LYS A 43 0.10 -4.03 0.55
N HIS A 44 0.86 -3.68 1.60
CA HIS A 44 1.97 -2.73 1.52
C HIS A 44 3.25 -3.35 2.08
N GLU A 45 4.37 -3.20 1.37
CA GLU A 45 5.65 -3.78 1.78
C GLU A 45 6.79 -2.79 1.47
N SER A 46 7.68 -2.57 2.43
CA SER A 46 8.93 -1.86 2.17
C SER A 46 9.93 -2.84 1.56
N ARG A 47 10.46 -2.50 0.38
CA ARG A 47 11.46 -3.28 -0.37
C ARG A 47 12.75 -2.51 -0.55
N GLY A 48 13.82 -3.21 -0.92
CA GLY A 48 15.16 -2.64 -1.12
C GLY A 48 15.96 -2.46 0.17
N ARG A 49 17.20 -1.96 0.05
CA ARG A 49 18.14 -1.72 1.16
C ARG A 49 18.81 -0.35 1.01
N GLY A 50 19.14 0.30 2.13
CA GLY A 50 19.79 1.62 2.14
C GLY A 50 18.99 2.69 1.38
N ASP A 51 19.66 3.45 0.53
CA ASP A 51 19.06 4.48 -0.34
C ASP A 51 18.10 3.93 -1.40
N GLY A 52 18.19 2.64 -1.71
CA GLY A 52 17.29 1.96 -2.65
C GLY A 52 15.98 1.47 -2.03
N ARG A 53 15.59 1.95 -0.84
CA ARG A 53 14.38 1.48 -0.13
C ARG A 53 13.10 2.12 -0.65
N TYR A 54 12.20 1.38 -1.27
CA TYR A 54 10.91 1.87 -1.77
C TYR A 54 9.74 1.16 -1.06
N ILE A 55 8.54 1.71 -1.15
CA ILE A 55 7.31 1.03 -0.71
C ILE A 55 6.58 0.54 -1.95
N THR A 56 6.21 -0.74 -1.96
CA THR A 56 5.34 -1.32 -2.98
C THR A 56 3.97 -1.56 -2.38
N VAL A 57 2.93 -1.13 -3.08
CA VAL A 57 1.53 -1.42 -2.75
C VAL A 57 0.94 -2.30 -3.83
N THR A 58 0.32 -3.41 -3.44
CA THR A 58 -0.31 -4.37 -4.34
C THR A 58 -1.72 -4.68 -3.88
N LYS A 59 -2.56 -5.20 -4.78
CA LYS A 59 -3.78 -5.85 -4.33
C LYS A 59 -3.49 -7.04 -3.44
N ASP A 60 -4.35 -7.24 -2.47
CA ASP A 60 -4.39 -8.47 -1.68
C ASP A 60 -5.58 -9.32 -2.16
N PRO A 61 -5.35 -10.43 -2.90
CA PRO A 61 -6.45 -11.26 -3.37
C PRO A 61 -7.27 -11.87 -2.22
N ALA A 62 -6.69 -12.02 -1.02
CA ALA A 62 -7.40 -12.53 0.15
C ALA A 62 -8.35 -11.49 0.78
N LYS A 63 -8.08 -10.20 0.57
CA LYS A 63 -8.92 -9.08 1.04
C LYS A 63 -9.81 -8.49 -0.06
N ALA A 64 -9.46 -8.63 -1.35
CA ALA A 64 -10.27 -8.17 -2.47
C ALA A 64 -11.65 -8.86 -2.53
N GLY A 65 -11.73 -10.12 -2.10
CA GLY A 65 -13.00 -10.84 -1.93
C GLY A 65 -13.81 -10.45 -0.69
N ARG A 66 -13.24 -9.62 0.21
CA ARG A 66 -13.84 -9.22 1.50
C ARG A 66 -14.11 -7.71 1.59
N ARG A 67 -14.56 -7.07 0.50
CA ARG A 67 -14.92 -5.64 0.43
C ARG A 67 -16.07 -5.20 1.37
N GLY A 68 -16.27 -5.88 2.50
CA GLY A 68 -17.27 -5.60 3.51
C GLY A 68 -16.85 -5.77 4.98
N LEU A 69 -15.57 -6.02 5.35
CA LEU A 69 -15.20 -6.17 6.76
C LEU A 69 -13.87 -5.48 7.13
N ALA A 70 -13.97 -4.46 7.97
CA ALA A 70 -12.90 -3.68 8.59
C ALA A 70 -11.99 -4.48 9.56
N GLY A 71 -10.82 -3.90 9.89
CA GLY A 71 -9.88 -4.30 10.95
C GLY A 71 -8.54 -4.85 10.40
N GLY A 72 -7.34 -4.33 10.70
CA GLY A 72 -6.78 -3.62 11.84
C GLY A 72 -5.58 -4.42 12.36
N ASN A 73 -4.38 -3.82 12.49
CA ASN A 73 -3.53 -3.80 13.72
C ASN A 73 -2.03 -3.52 13.44
N ASN A 74 -1.58 -2.37 13.99
CA ASN A 74 -0.30 -2.07 14.67
C ASN A 74 0.85 -3.11 14.56
N ALA A 75 1.97 -2.71 13.93
CA ALA A 75 3.27 -3.34 14.11
C ALA A 75 4.35 -2.26 14.31
N VAL A 76 4.50 -1.86 15.58
CA VAL A 76 5.74 -1.34 16.16
C VAL A 76 6.74 -2.48 16.26
N GLN A 77 7.98 -2.26 15.79
CA GLN A 77 9.19 -2.90 16.28
C GLN A 77 10.26 -1.83 16.44
#